data_AF-A0A3S4QZ84-F1
#
_entry.id   AF-A0A3S4QZ84-F1
#
_cell.length_a   1.000
_cell.length_b   1.000
_cell.length_c   1.000
_cell.angle_alpha   90.00
_cell.angle_beta   90.00
_cell.angle_gamma   90.00
#
_symmetry.space_group_name_H-M   'P 1'
#
loop_
_entity.id
_entity.type
_entity.pdbx_description
1 polymer ?
#
loop_
_entity_poly.entity_id
_entity_poly.type
_entity_poly.pdbx_seq_one_letter_code
_entity_poly.pdbx_strand_id
1 'polypeptide(L)'
;MKAECAINELEALKAEAAAPGFADSGDVVDAWRGKVRAVLTAVVGEQDHLVAEHDAIEYTPKWSVAGDRTAFLQAKKRGVDRCCSNIDAAIYQFSLIYKNETQLPAAADYDPDLWVRVSSLVEREEWDKVPAEVAIFFEDLIRKWAGNPTEKNGSTMVGQSLMGQAFGNDGRLRLGGQSNETQGWRNLAVGFTQAVSNVVRHNTVERHDARQYAIGVLGLASLILTQVRYEHNDLLSGV
;
A
#
# COMPACT_ATOMS: atom_id res chain seq x y z
N MET A 1 -2.57 7.47 -11.13
CA MET A 1 -3.85 8.02 -10.63
C MET A 1 -4.35 7.11 -9.52
N LYS A 2 -4.98 7.62 -8.44
CA LYS A 2 -5.56 6.74 -7.39
C LYS A 2 -6.78 5.99 -7.94
N ALA A 3 -6.99 4.74 -7.51
CA ALA A 3 -8.07 3.88 -8.00
C ALA A 3 -9.46 4.51 -7.80
N GLU A 4 -9.73 5.12 -6.65
CA GLU A 4 -10.99 5.82 -6.36
C GLU A 4 -11.28 6.97 -7.35
N CYS A 5 -10.27 7.82 -7.61
CA CYS A 5 -10.43 8.91 -8.57
C CYS A 5 -10.71 8.38 -9.98
N ALA A 6 -10.07 7.28 -10.37
CA ALA A 6 -10.27 6.66 -11.67
C ALA A 6 -11.68 6.06 -11.80
N ILE A 7 -12.22 5.44 -10.74
CA ILE A 7 -13.60 4.94 -10.71
C ILE A 7 -14.58 6.08 -10.97
N ASN A 8 -14.46 7.20 -10.24
CA ASN A 8 -15.35 8.36 -10.40
C ASN A 8 -15.28 8.95 -11.82
N GLU A 9 -14.08 9.05 -12.40
CA GLU A 9 -13.89 9.56 -13.76
C GLU A 9 -14.49 8.61 -14.81
N LEU A 10 -14.32 7.30 -14.64
CA LEU A 10 -14.92 6.29 -15.50
C LEU A 10 -16.45 6.28 -15.43
N GLU A 11 -17.03 6.45 -14.24
CA GLU A 11 -18.48 6.61 -14.06
C GLU A 11 -19.00 7.86 -14.78
N ALA A 12 -18.29 8.99 -14.68
CA ALA A 12 -18.64 10.22 -15.38
C ALA A 12 -18.57 10.04 -16.91
N LEU A 13 -17.53 9.38 -17.42
CA LEU A 13 -17.38 9.07 -18.84
C LEU A 13 -18.47 8.10 -19.34
N LYS A 14 -18.89 7.15 -18.51
CA LYS A 14 -20.03 6.27 -18.83
C LYS A 14 -21.34 7.05 -18.89
N ALA A 15 -21.54 8.01 -17.98
CA ALA A 15 -22.71 8.90 -18.00
C ALA A 15 -22.71 9.82 -19.24
N GLU A 16 -21.55 10.34 -19.66
CA GLU A 16 -21.38 11.11 -20.90
C GLU A 16 -21.85 10.29 -22.12
N ALA A 17 -21.45 9.01 -22.20
CA ALA A 17 -21.83 8.12 -23.29
C ALA A 17 -23.33 7.76 -23.32
N ALA A 18 -24.03 7.86 -22.19
CA ALA A 18 -25.47 7.62 -22.09
C ALA A 18 -26.32 8.82 -22.58
N ALA A 19 -25.71 9.97 -22.87
CA ALA A 19 -26.42 11.15 -23.33
C ALA A 19 -27.11 10.92 -24.69
N PRO A 20 -28.34 11.41 -24.90
CA PRO A 20 -29.03 11.30 -26.18
C PRO A 20 -28.20 11.90 -27.32
N GLY A 21 -28.02 11.15 -28.40
CA GLY A 21 -27.27 11.59 -29.58
C GLY A 21 -25.75 11.57 -29.43
N PHE A 22 -25.20 11.06 -28.32
CA PHE A 22 -23.75 10.97 -28.11
C PHE A 22 -23.03 10.29 -29.30
N ALA A 23 -23.55 9.15 -29.75
CA ALA A 23 -22.97 8.37 -30.85
C ALA A 23 -23.16 9.00 -32.24
N ASP A 24 -23.83 10.15 -32.37
CA ASP A 24 -24.09 10.76 -33.68
C ASP A 24 -22.90 11.59 -34.17
N SER A 25 -22.01 12.04 -33.27
CA SER A 25 -20.79 12.79 -33.60
C SER A 25 -19.54 11.90 -33.54
N GLY A 26 -18.70 11.93 -34.58
CA GLY A 26 -17.42 11.18 -34.60
C GLY A 26 -16.40 11.76 -33.63
N ASP A 27 -16.18 13.08 -33.71
CA ASP A 27 -15.15 13.77 -32.92
C ASP A 27 -15.41 13.65 -31.41
N VAL A 28 -16.68 13.65 -31.00
CA VAL A 28 -17.07 13.46 -29.60
C VAL A 28 -16.71 12.05 -29.12
N VAL A 29 -17.01 11.03 -29.93
CA VAL A 29 -16.68 9.63 -29.60
C VAL A 29 -15.17 9.39 -29.57
N ASP A 30 -14.42 9.98 -30.50
CA ASP A 30 -12.96 9.83 -30.54
C ASP A 30 -12.28 10.52 -29.35
N ALA A 31 -12.72 11.74 -29.01
CA ALA A 31 -12.22 12.44 -27.82
C ALA A 31 -12.54 11.68 -26.53
N TRP A 32 -13.78 11.20 -26.40
CA TRP A 32 -14.21 10.38 -25.27
C TRP A 32 -13.40 9.08 -25.14
N ARG A 33 -13.19 8.36 -26.25
CA ARG A 33 -12.35 7.16 -26.30
C ARG A 33 -10.93 7.45 -25.80
N GLY A 34 -10.38 8.60 -26.18
CA GLY A 34 -9.07 9.06 -25.70
C GLY A 34 -9.04 9.28 -24.19
N LYS A 35 -10.08 9.91 -23.62
CA LYS A 35 -10.22 10.10 -22.16
C LYS A 35 -10.28 8.76 -21.42
N VAL A 36 -11.13 7.83 -21.88
CA VAL A 36 -11.23 6.48 -21.29
C VAL A 36 -9.86 5.80 -21.29
N ARG A 37 -9.17 5.79 -22.44
CA ARG A 37 -7.83 5.20 -22.55
C ARG A 37 -6.83 5.83 -21.58
N ALA A 38 -6.86 7.15 -21.44
CA ALA A 38 -5.97 7.88 -20.54
C ALA A 38 -6.19 7.48 -19.07
N VAL A 39 -7.44 7.34 -18.64
CA VAL A 39 -7.78 6.89 -17.28
C VAL A 39 -7.30 5.45 -17.04
N LEU A 40 -7.57 4.53 -17.98
CA LEU A 40 -7.11 3.14 -17.86
C LEU A 40 -5.58 3.08 -17.73
N THR A 41 -4.87 3.74 -18.65
CA THR A 41 -3.40 3.76 -18.67
C THR A 41 -2.82 4.37 -17.39
N ALA A 42 -3.46 5.39 -16.82
CA ALA A 42 -2.97 6.08 -15.62
C ALA A 42 -3.08 5.25 -14.33
N VAL A 43 -3.84 4.15 -14.33
CA VAL A 43 -4.00 3.25 -13.18
C VAL A 43 -3.21 1.96 -13.38
N VAL A 44 -3.39 1.27 -14.51
CA VAL A 44 -2.83 -0.07 -14.73
C VAL A 44 -1.62 -0.11 -15.66
N GLY A 45 -1.30 1.00 -16.34
CA GLY A 45 -0.20 1.09 -17.29
C GLY A 45 -0.56 0.63 -18.70
N GLU A 46 0.30 0.94 -19.67
CA GLU A 46 0.02 0.74 -21.11
C GLU A 46 -0.11 -0.72 -21.55
N GLN A 47 0.52 -1.64 -20.82
CA GLN A 47 0.60 -3.06 -21.19
C GLN A 47 -0.50 -3.91 -20.55
N ASP A 48 -1.44 -3.29 -19.82
CA ASP A 48 -2.51 -4.02 -19.18
C ASP A 48 -3.57 -4.50 -20.20
N HIS A 49 -4.12 -5.68 -19.95
CA HIS A 49 -5.16 -6.29 -20.79
C HIS A 49 -6.38 -5.38 -21.01
N LEU A 50 -6.80 -4.58 -20.02
CA LEU A 50 -7.93 -3.65 -20.18
C LEU A 50 -7.64 -2.55 -21.20
N VAL A 51 -6.38 -2.11 -21.29
CA VAL A 51 -5.93 -1.13 -22.29
C VAL A 51 -5.88 -1.80 -23.66
N ALA A 52 -5.37 -3.02 -23.75
CA ALA A 52 -5.35 -3.78 -25.00
C ALA A 52 -6.76 -4.08 -25.54
N GLU A 53 -7.69 -4.49 -24.68
CA GLU A 53 -9.09 -4.71 -25.02
C GLU A 53 -9.79 -3.42 -25.47
N HIS A 54 -9.51 -2.30 -24.79
CA HIS A 54 -10.00 -0.97 -25.20
C HIS A 54 -9.51 -0.57 -26.59
N ASP A 55 -8.22 -0.77 -26.85
CA ASP A 55 -7.59 -0.39 -28.12
C ASP A 55 -8.10 -1.25 -29.28
N ALA A 56 -8.54 -2.49 -29.01
CA ALA A 56 -9.13 -3.41 -29.98
C ALA A 56 -10.60 -3.13 -30.33
N ILE A 57 -11.26 -2.16 -29.69
CA ILE A 57 -12.67 -1.83 -29.98
C ILE A 57 -12.79 -1.16 -31.34
N GLU A 58 -13.61 -1.76 -32.21
CA GLU A 58 -13.90 -1.25 -33.55
C GLU A 58 -15.15 -0.37 -33.54
N TYR A 59 -15.00 0.86 -34.04
CA TYR A 59 -16.09 1.84 -34.18
C TYR A 59 -16.54 2.01 -35.63
N THR A 60 -15.96 1.25 -36.56
CA THR A 60 -16.26 1.26 -37.99
C THR A 60 -16.58 -0.15 -38.49
N PRO A 61 -17.44 -0.30 -39.50
CA PRO A 61 -17.78 -1.61 -40.04
C PRO A 61 -16.60 -2.22 -40.81
N LYS A 62 -16.33 -3.53 -40.63
CA LYS A 62 -15.27 -4.27 -41.37
C LYS A 62 -15.52 -4.35 -42.87
N TRP A 63 -16.78 -4.45 -43.26
CA TRP A 63 -17.23 -4.46 -44.63
C TRP A 63 -18.45 -3.56 -44.75
N SER A 64 -18.38 -2.56 -45.63
CA SER A 64 -19.52 -1.72 -45.97
C SER A 64 -19.53 -1.45 -47.47
N VAL A 65 -20.74 -1.33 -48.02
CA VAL A 65 -20.95 -0.78 -49.37
C VAL A 65 -20.87 0.74 -49.24
N ALA A 66 -20.16 1.39 -50.17
CA ALA A 66 -20.00 2.84 -50.16
C ALA A 66 -21.38 3.53 -50.06
N GLY A 67 -21.58 4.34 -49.00
CA GLY A 67 -22.81 5.12 -48.78
C GLY A 67 -23.77 4.58 -47.71
N ASP A 68 -23.53 3.41 -47.10
CA ASP A 68 -24.40 2.89 -46.04
C ASP A 68 -24.15 3.58 -44.67
N ARG A 69 -24.72 4.79 -44.52
CA ARG A 69 -24.63 5.60 -43.30
C ARG A 69 -25.20 4.88 -42.07
N THR A 70 -26.14 3.97 -42.26
CA THR A 70 -26.76 3.19 -41.18
C THR A 70 -25.77 2.19 -40.61
N ALA A 71 -25.00 1.50 -41.45
CA ALA A 71 -23.96 0.57 -41.00
C ALA A 71 -22.88 1.26 -40.15
N PHE A 72 -22.47 2.48 -40.50
CA PHE A 72 -21.51 3.27 -39.71
C PHE A 72 -22.08 3.67 -38.35
N LEU A 73 -23.32 4.15 -38.29
CA LEU A 73 -23.98 4.50 -37.03
C LEU A 73 -24.14 3.28 -36.11
N GLN A 74 -24.50 2.12 -36.67
CA GLN A 74 -24.62 0.87 -35.92
C GLN A 74 -23.27 0.35 -35.42
N ALA A 75 -22.21 0.43 -36.23
CA ALA A 75 -20.87 0.05 -35.79
C ALA A 75 -20.40 0.95 -34.63
N LYS A 76 -20.61 2.26 -34.75
CA LYS A 76 -20.24 3.21 -33.71
C LYS A 76 -21.01 2.99 -32.41
N LYS A 77 -22.33 2.80 -32.47
CA LYS A 77 -23.15 2.44 -31.28
C LYS A 77 -22.62 1.18 -30.60
N ARG A 78 -22.35 0.12 -31.37
CA ARG A 78 -21.75 -1.12 -30.83
C ARG A 78 -20.36 -0.90 -30.22
N GLY A 79 -19.54 -0.04 -30.82
CA GLY A 79 -18.24 0.33 -30.27
C GLY A 79 -18.36 1.03 -28.92
N VAL A 80 -19.27 2.00 -28.82
CA VAL A 80 -19.59 2.69 -27.56
C VAL A 80 -20.09 1.69 -26.50
N ASP A 81 -21.03 0.82 -26.85
CA ASP A 81 -21.56 -0.20 -25.93
C ASP A 81 -20.46 -1.15 -25.40
N ARG A 82 -19.55 -1.59 -26.28
CA ARG A 82 -18.39 -2.40 -25.90
C ARG A 82 -17.43 -1.65 -24.99
N CYS A 83 -17.18 -0.39 -25.30
CA CYS A 83 -16.32 0.45 -24.46
C CYS A 83 -16.94 0.68 -23.08
N CYS A 84 -18.25 0.91 -22.99
CA CYS A 84 -18.96 0.96 -21.71
C CYS A 84 -18.87 -0.36 -20.93
N SER A 85 -18.90 -1.50 -21.62
CA SER A 85 -18.68 -2.81 -20.98
C SER A 85 -17.25 -2.96 -20.45
N ASN A 86 -16.25 -2.46 -21.19
CA ASN A 86 -14.85 -2.44 -20.73
C ASN A 86 -14.66 -1.46 -19.56
N ILE A 87 -15.35 -0.33 -19.57
CA ILE A 87 -15.40 0.60 -18.43
C ILE A 87 -15.95 -0.10 -17.18
N ASP A 88 -17.01 -0.90 -17.30
CA ASP A 88 -17.56 -1.66 -16.18
C ASP A 88 -16.57 -2.69 -15.62
N ALA A 89 -15.86 -3.40 -16.50
CA ALA A 89 -14.79 -4.30 -16.10
C ALA A 89 -13.66 -3.57 -15.36
N ALA A 90 -13.25 -2.39 -15.87
CA ALA A 90 -12.24 -1.56 -15.26
C ALA A 90 -12.67 -1.01 -13.89
N ILE A 91 -13.90 -0.51 -13.75
CA ILE A 91 -14.46 -0.06 -12.47
C ILE A 91 -14.41 -1.21 -11.45
N TYR A 92 -14.80 -2.41 -11.86
CA TYR A 92 -14.73 -3.58 -10.98
C TYR A 92 -13.28 -3.88 -10.55
N GLN A 93 -12.33 -3.98 -11.47
CA GLN A 93 -10.93 -4.22 -11.16
C GLN A 93 -10.35 -3.12 -10.25
N PHE A 94 -10.64 -1.87 -10.53
CA PHE A 94 -10.17 -0.73 -9.73
C PHE A 94 -10.81 -0.75 -8.34
N SER A 95 -12.05 -1.22 -8.20
CA SER A 95 -12.69 -1.41 -6.90
C SER A 95 -11.97 -2.48 -6.06
N LEU A 96 -11.43 -3.52 -6.70
CA LEU A 96 -10.62 -4.53 -6.00
C LEU A 96 -9.27 -3.96 -5.56
N ILE A 97 -8.62 -3.16 -6.41
CA ILE A 97 -7.38 -2.45 -6.06
C ILE A 97 -7.65 -1.49 -4.88
N TYR A 98 -8.69 -0.67 -4.98
CA TYR A 98 -9.09 0.27 -3.94
C TYR A 98 -9.42 -0.44 -2.62
N LYS A 99 -10.16 -1.56 -2.67
CA LYS A 99 -10.45 -2.37 -1.49
C LYS A 99 -9.18 -2.92 -0.84
N ASN A 100 -8.22 -3.38 -1.63
CA ASN A 100 -6.94 -3.86 -1.11
C ASN A 100 -6.12 -2.72 -0.50
N GLU A 101 -6.07 -1.56 -1.16
CA GLU A 101 -5.42 -0.36 -0.63
C GLU A 101 -6.04 0.12 0.69
N THR A 102 -7.36 0.01 0.84
CA THR A 102 -8.12 0.44 2.02
C THR A 102 -8.30 -0.63 3.08
N GLN A 103 -8.01 -1.90 2.76
CA GLN A 103 -8.16 -3.01 3.70
C GLN A 103 -7.34 -2.72 4.96
N LEU A 104 -8.03 -2.67 6.10
CA LEU A 104 -7.36 -2.49 7.38
C LEU A 104 -6.41 -3.68 7.59
N PRO A 105 -5.19 -3.40 8.08
CA PRO A 105 -4.28 -4.47 8.43
C PRO A 105 -4.91 -5.41 9.46
N ALA A 106 -4.71 -6.72 9.32
CA ALA A 106 -5.32 -7.69 10.23
C ALA A 106 -4.38 -7.98 11.41
N ALA A 107 -4.95 -8.37 12.55
CA ALA A 107 -4.18 -8.77 13.74
C ALA A 107 -3.19 -9.90 13.46
N ALA A 108 -3.53 -10.80 12.52
CA ALA A 108 -2.70 -11.93 12.14
C ALA A 108 -1.42 -11.55 11.37
N ASP A 109 -1.34 -10.32 10.86
CA ASP A 109 -0.22 -9.84 10.04
C ASP A 109 0.96 -9.31 10.88
N TYR A 110 0.78 -9.16 12.20
CA TYR A 110 1.73 -8.47 13.08
C TYR A 110 2.08 -9.26 14.34
N ASP A 111 3.11 -8.80 15.05
CA ASP A 111 3.39 -9.30 16.40
C ASP A 111 2.16 -9.07 17.30
N PRO A 112 1.67 -10.09 18.03
CA PRO A 112 0.41 -10.02 18.74
C PRO A 112 0.42 -8.98 19.87
N ASP A 113 1.53 -8.84 20.60
CA ASP A 113 1.61 -7.88 21.70
C ASP A 113 1.72 -6.45 21.16
N LEU A 114 2.46 -6.28 20.06
CA LEU A 114 2.50 -5.00 19.35
C LEU A 114 1.13 -4.62 18.79
N TRP A 115 0.39 -5.57 18.21
CA TRP A 115 -0.95 -5.31 17.68
C TRP A 115 -1.92 -4.86 18.76
N VAL A 116 -1.92 -5.52 19.94
CA VAL A 116 -2.74 -5.09 21.09
C VAL A 116 -2.46 -3.64 21.47
N ARG A 117 -1.22 -3.17 21.30
CA ARG A 117 -0.86 -1.79 21.61
C ARG A 117 -1.45 -0.77 20.62
N VAL A 118 -1.51 -1.12 19.34
CA VAL A 118 -1.83 -0.15 18.27
C VAL A 118 -3.22 -0.34 17.64
N SER A 119 -3.90 -1.45 17.89
CA SER A 119 -5.16 -1.81 17.21
C SER A 119 -6.21 -0.72 17.35
N SER A 120 -6.38 -0.16 18.54
CA SER A 120 -7.36 0.92 18.77
C SER A 120 -7.06 2.21 18.01
N LEU A 121 -5.79 2.50 17.71
CA LEU A 121 -5.41 3.64 16.87
C LEU A 121 -5.69 3.35 15.40
N VAL A 122 -5.41 2.12 14.96
CA VAL A 122 -5.70 1.65 13.60
C VAL A 122 -7.21 1.67 13.32
N GLU A 123 -8.02 1.18 14.27
CA GLU A 123 -9.49 1.17 14.18
C GLU A 123 -10.09 2.58 14.12
N ARG A 124 -9.44 3.55 14.77
CA ARG A 124 -9.85 4.98 14.75
C ARG A 124 -9.21 5.77 13.61
N GLU A 125 -8.43 5.11 12.76
CA GLU A 125 -7.67 5.75 11.67
C GLU A 125 -6.73 6.87 12.14
N GLU A 126 -6.24 6.80 13.39
CA GLU A 126 -5.27 7.74 13.97
C GLU A 126 -3.84 7.38 13.52
N TRP A 127 -3.64 7.30 12.21
CA TRP A 127 -2.43 6.80 11.55
C TRP A 127 -1.17 7.60 11.88
N ASP A 128 -1.31 8.89 12.17
CA ASP A 128 -0.22 9.77 12.59
C ASP A 128 0.38 9.39 13.94
N LYS A 129 -0.40 8.76 14.82
CA LYS A 129 0.04 8.36 16.17
C LYS A 129 0.63 6.96 16.23
N VAL A 130 0.22 6.08 15.31
CA VAL A 130 0.67 4.68 15.27
C VAL A 130 2.21 4.56 15.30
N PRO A 131 3.00 5.28 14.48
CA PRO A 131 4.46 5.14 14.48
C PRO A 131 5.11 5.41 15.83
N ALA A 132 4.64 6.43 16.56
CA ALA A 132 5.17 6.79 17.87
C ALA A 132 4.89 5.68 18.90
N GLU A 133 3.67 5.15 18.93
CA GLU A 133 3.31 4.03 19.81
C GLU A 133 4.09 2.76 19.49
N VAL A 134 4.25 2.43 18.20
CA VAL A 134 5.09 1.30 17.78
C VAL A 134 6.53 1.48 18.29
N ALA A 135 7.11 2.67 18.10
CA ALA A 135 8.48 2.94 18.51
C ALA A 135 8.67 2.91 20.03
N ILE A 136 7.70 3.38 20.81
CA ILE A 136 7.70 3.32 22.29
C ILE A 136 7.64 1.87 22.75
N PHE A 137 6.68 1.11 22.25
CA PHE A 137 6.49 -0.28 22.61
C PHE A 137 7.70 -1.15 22.23
N PHE A 138 8.19 -1.00 21.00
CA PHE A 138 9.33 -1.75 20.49
C PHE A 138 10.57 -1.56 21.38
N GLU A 139 10.90 -0.30 21.71
CA GLU A 139 12.05 -0.01 22.59
C GLU A 139 11.89 -0.59 23.99
N ASP A 140 10.70 -0.43 24.58
CA ASP A 140 10.41 -0.98 25.91
C ASP A 140 10.52 -2.50 25.95
N LEU A 141 9.98 -3.18 24.93
CA LEU A 141 9.98 -4.63 24.84
C LEU A 141 11.40 -5.18 24.63
N ILE A 142 12.15 -4.62 23.68
CA ILE A 142 13.55 -5.00 23.44
C ILE A 142 14.39 -4.79 24.70
N ARG A 143 14.19 -3.68 25.41
CA ARG A 143 14.91 -3.40 26.66
C ARG A 143 14.64 -4.47 27.72
N LYS A 144 13.38 -4.87 27.91
CA LYS A 144 13.01 -5.95 28.84
C LYS A 144 13.67 -7.27 28.45
N TRP A 145 13.55 -7.66 27.18
CA TRP A 145 14.13 -8.92 26.67
C TRP A 145 15.66 -8.95 26.73
N ALA A 146 16.31 -7.81 26.53
CA ALA A 146 17.75 -7.65 26.69
C ALA A 146 18.21 -7.66 28.17
N GLY A 147 17.29 -7.69 29.13
CA GLY A 147 17.60 -7.73 30.56
C GLY A 147 17.85 -6.35 31.18
N ASN A 148 17.23 -5.30 30.65
CA ASN A 148 17.35 -3.91 31.13
C ASN A 148 18.80 -3.41 31.23
N PRO A 149 19.56 -3.40 30.12
CA PRO A 149 20.94 -2.91 30.14
C PRO A 149 20.99 -1.42 30.54
N THR A 150 22.09 -1.05 31.20
CA THR A 150 22.38 0.32 31.65
C THR A 150 23.61 0.88 30.95
N GLU A 151 23.64 2.20 30.79
CA GLU A 151 24.82 2.91 30.33
C GLU A 151 25.91 2.97 31.41
N LYS A 152 27.10 3.45 31.05
CA LYS A 152 28.25 3.55 31.97
C LYS A 152 27.99 4.41 33.21
N ASN A 153 27.07 5.37 33.11
CA ASN A 153 26.64 6.25 34.20
C ASN A 153 25.52 5.64 35.07
N GLY A 154 25.09 4.40 34.79
CA GLY A 154 24.02 3.71 35.49
C GLY A 154 22.60 4.06 35.02
N SER A 155 22.43 4.96 34.03
CA SER A 155 21.11 5.26 33.47
C SER A 155 20.62 4.14 32.58
N THR A 156 19.30 4.04 32.41
CA THR A 156 18.68 3.12 31.46
C THR A 156 19.24 3.32 30.05
N MET A 157 19.64 2.23 29.39
CA MET A 157 20.05 2.29 28.00
C MET A 157 18.82 2.35 27.08
N VAL A 158 18.82 3.30 26.15
CA VAL A 158 17.70 3.55 25.22
C VAL A 158 18.23 3.84 23.81
N GLY A 159 17.36 3.91 22.82
CA GLY A 159 17.75 4.38 21.50
C GLY A 159 18.75 3.46 20.79
N GLN A 160 19.66 4.07 20.03
CA GLN A 160 20.67 3.36 19.24
C GLN A 160 21.60 2.49 20.10
N SER A 161 22.02 2.97 21.28
CA SER A 161 22.96 2.24 22.14
C SER A 161 22.33 0.93 22.60
N LEU A 162 21.05 0.96 22.99
CA LEU A 162 20.27 -0.22 23.35
C LEU A 162 20.23 -1.23 22.20
N MET A 163 19.80 -0.81 21.01
CA MET A 163 19.69 -1.73 19.86
C MET A 163 21.06 -2.28 19.45
N GLY A 164 22.08 -1.43 19.46
CA GLY A 164 23.43 -1.80 19.12
C GLY A 164 24.03 -2.84 20.07
N GLN A 165 23.71 -2.79 21.36
CA GLN A 165 24.12 -3.78 22.34
C GLN A 165 23.25 -5.04 22.26
N ALA A 166 21.92 -4.90 22.26
CA ALA A 166 20.99 -6.02 22.33
C ALA A 166 21.16 -6.99 21.15
N PHE A 167 21.34 -6.46 19.94
CA PHE A 167 21.52 -7.21 18.70
C PHE A 167 23.00 -7.34 18.27
N GLY A 168 23.95 -6.95 19.14
CA GLY A 168 25.38 -7.11 18.89
C GLY A 168 25.83 -8.57 18.84
N ASN A 169 27.09 -8.82 18.47
CA ASN A 169 27.65 -10.18 18.40
C ASN A 169 27.55 -10.93 19.74
N ASP A 170 27.71 -10.21 20.85
CA ASP A 170 27.57 -10.74 22.21
C ASP A 170 26.23 -10.32 22.86
N GLY A 171 25.31 -9.81 22.04
CA GLY A 171 24.01 -9.32 22.48
C GLY A 171 23.06 -10.46 22.83
N ARG A 172 22.27 -10.26 23.89
CA ARG A 172 21.27 -11.25 24.35
C ARG A 172 20.20 -11.56 23.30
N LEU A 173 19.96 -10.62 22.37
CA LEU A 173 19.01 -10.74 21.28
C LEU A 173 19.72 -10.81 19.93
N ARG A 174 20.96 -11.31 19.88
CA ARG A 174 21.66 -11.56 18.63
C ARG A 174 20.79 -12.40 17.69
N LEU A 175 20.56 -11.90 16.49
CA LEU A 175 19.83 -12.63 15.45
C LEU A 175 20.78 -13.14 14.35
N GLY A 176 20.34 -14.14 13.61
CA GLY A 176 21.06 -14.70 12.46
C GLY A 176 22.16 -15.69 12.85
N GLY A 177 22.38 -16.67 11.98
CA GLY A 177 23.38 -17.71 12.18
C GLY A 177 24.78 -17.24 11.78
N GLN A 178 24.87 -16.38 10.77
CA GLN A 178 26.13 -15.91 10.19
C GLN A 178 26.45 -14.45 10.55
N SER A 179 27.72 -14.06 10.46
CA SER A 179 28.18 -12.71 10.85
C SER A 179 27.53 -11.58 10.02
N ASN A 180 27.32 -11.80 8.72
CA ASN A 180 26.63 -10.87 7.83
C ASN A 180 25.14 -10.73 8.17
N GLU A 181 24.46 -11.84 8.52
CA GLU A 181 23.06 -11.84 8.96
C GLU A 181 22.91 -11.11 10.30
N THR A 182 23.78 -11.42 11.28
CA THR A 182 23.81 -10.72 12.57
C THR A 182 24.01 -9.22 12.38
N GLN A 183 24.94 -8.82 11.52
CA GLN A 183 25.15 -7.41 11.21
C GLN A 183 23.91 -6.78 10.53
N GLY A 184 23.27 -7.50 9.61
CA GLY A 184 22.05 -7.05 8.94
C GLY A 184 20.92 -6.77 9.92
N TRP A 185 20.63 -7.72 10.81
CA TRP A 185 19.60 -7.56 11.84
C TRP A 185 19.90 -6.43 12.82
N ARG A 186 21.15 -6.32 13.28
CA ARG A 186 21.59 -5.21 14.12
C ARG A 186 21.40 -3.87 13.42
N ASN A 187 21.77 -3.78 12.15
CA ASN A 187 21.63 -2.55 11.36
C ASN A 187 20.16 -2.20 11.15
N LEU A 188 19.27 -3.18 10.95
CA LEU A 188 17.83 -2.95 10.87
C LEU A 188 17.28 -2.39 12.17
N ALA A 189 17.60 -2.98 13.33
CA ALA A 189 17.14 -2.51 14.62
C ALA A 189 17.66 -1.09 14.95
N VAL A 190 18.96 -0.84 14.72
CA VAL A 190 19.55 0.50 14.88
C VAL A 190 18.93 1.51 13.92
N GLY A 191 18.75 1.12 12.65
CA GLY A 191 18.15 1.95 11.62
C GLY A 191 16.69 2.31 11.92
N PHE A 192 15.89 1.35 12.39
CA PHE A 192 14.53 1.60 12.88
C PHE A 192 14.53 2.70 13.95
N THR A 193 15.40 2.58 14.95
CA THR A 193 15.46 3.58 16.03
C THR A 193 15.92 4.95 15.54
N GLN A 194 16.97 5.00 14.73
CA GLN A 194 17.53 6.28 14.28
C GLN A 194 16.64 6.99 13.26
N ALA A 195 16.10 6.26 12.28
CA ALA A 195 15.36 6.83 11.17
C ALA A 195 13.86 7.00 11.47
N VAL A 196 13.29 6.13 12.31
CA VAL A 196 11.86 6.16 12.65
C VAL A 196 11.67 6.71 14.05
N SER A 197 12.11 5.99 15.09
CA SER A 197 11.79 6.30 16.50
C SER A 197 12.14 7.75 16.87
N ASN A 198 13.35 8.21 16.53
CA ASN A 198 13.79 9.57 16.82
C ASN A 198 12.92 10.63 16.12
N VAL A 199 12.51 10.38 14.88
CA VAL A 199 11.72 11.36 14.10
C VAL A 199 10.30 11.44 14.65
N VAL A 200 9.65 10.30 14.87
CA VAL A 200 8.24 10.24 15.24
C VAL A 200 7.96 10.66 16.69
N ARG A 201 8.96 10.53 17.57
CA ARG A 201 8.85 11.00 18.97
C ARG A 201 9.05 12.52 19.11
N HIS A 202 9.69 13.16 18.15
CA HIS A 202 10.02 14.59 18.22
C HIS A 202 9.24 15.46 17.24
N ASN A 203 8.65 14.87 16.19
CA ASN A 203 7.95 15.61 15.15
C ASN A 203 6.62 14.92 14.79
N THR A 204 5.50 15.46 15.29
CA THR A 204 4.17 15.13 14.76
C THR A 204 3.94 15.99 13.51
N VAL A 205 4.43 15.52 12.37
CA VAL A 205 4.19 16.19 11.08
C VAL A 205 2.94 15.56 10.46
N GLU A 206 2.00 16.41 10.06
CA GLU A 206 0.84 15.99 9.29
C GLU A 206 1.32 15.52 7.90
N ARG A 207 1.17 14.22 7.63
CA ARG A 207 1.69 13.57 6.42
C ARG A 207 0.55 13.09 5.54
N HIS A 208 0.60 13.41 4.25
CA HIS A 208 -0.38 12.93 3.25
C HIS A 208 -0.33 11.40 3.06
N ASP A 209 0.79 10.76 3.44
CA ASP A 209 1.04 9.32 3.37
C ASP A 209 1.02 8.65 4.75
N ALA A 210 0.45 9.27 5.79
CA ALA A 210 0.52 8.82 7.19
C ALA A 210 0.15 7.34 7.38
N ARG A 211 -0.93 6.87 6.73
CA ARG A 211 -1.36 5.45 6.78
C ARG A 211 -0.29 4.51 6.25
N GLN A 212 0.24 4.79 5.05
CA GLN A 212 1.21 3.90 4.42
C GLN A 212 2.54 3.90 5.19
N TYR A 213 2.94 5.06 5.71
CA TYR A 213 4.08 5.17 6.60
C TYR A 213 3.89 4.36 7.88
N ALA A 214 2.73 4.47 8.54
CA ALA A 214 2.41 3.72 9.74
C ALA A 214 2.41 2.21 9.53
N ILE A 215 1.84 1.72 8.43
CA ILE A 215 1.87 0.30 8.06
C ILE A 215 3.31 -0.20 7.89
N GLY A 216 4.16 0.58 7.21
CA GLY A 216 5.59 0.23 7.04
C GLY A 216 6.34 0.16 8.37
N VAL A 217 6.10 1.10 9.28
CA VAL A 217 6.69 1.12 10.62
C VAL A 217 6.22 -0.08 11.46
N LEU A 218 4.91 -0.37 11.45
CA LEU A 218 4.32 -1.49 12.16
C LEU A 218 4.83 -2.84 11.65
N GLY A 219 4.93 -2.99 10.32
CA GLY A 219 5.47 -4.19 9.68
C GLY A 219 6.94 -4.42 9.99
N LEU A 220 7.77 -3.36 9.95
CA LEU A 220 9.20 -3.48 10.27
C LEU A 220 9.43 -3.84 11.75
N ALA A 221 8.72 -3.21 12.67
CA ALA A 221 8.80 -3.58 14.09
C ALA A 221 8.34 -5.02 14.32
N SER A 222 7.23 -5.43 13.70
CA SER A 222 6.72 -6.81 13.79
C SER A 222 7.69 -7.83 13.21
N LEU A 223 8.35 -7.53 12.09
CA LEU A 223 9.39 -8.39 11.51
C LEU A 223 10.50 -8.67 12.53
N ILE A 224 11.02 -7.62 13.18
CA ILE A 224 12.10 -7.78 14.16
C ILE A 224 11.60 -8.56 15.39
N LEU A 225 10.43 -8.21 15.93
CA LEU A 225 9.89 -8.88 17.14
C LEU A 225 9.59 -10.36 16.89
N THR A 226 8.97 -10.69 15.77
CA THR A 226 8.66 -12.09 15.42
C THR A 226 9.94 -12.90 15.18
N GLN A 227 10.97 -12.31 14.56
CA GLN A 227 12.28 -12.96 14.42
C GLN A 227 12.96 -13.20 15.77
N VAL A 228 12.89 -12.25 16.70
CA VAL A 228 13.41 -12.45 18.07
C VAL A 228 12.67 -13.58 18.77
N ARG A 229 11.35 -13.66 18.67
CA ARG A 229 10.59 -14.78 19.25
C ARG A 229 10.96 -16.12 18.61
N TYR A 230 11.16 -16.14 17.30
CA TYR A 230 11.53 -17.35 16.58
C TYR A 230 12.91 -17.88 17.03
N GLU A 231 13.92 -17.02 17.11
CA GLU A 231 15.29 -17.43 17.46
C GLU A 231 15.52 -17.57 18.98
N HIS A 232 14.75 -16.87 19.82
CA HIS A 232 14.97 -16.79 21.26
C HIS A 232 13.78 -17.24 22.11
N ASN A 233 12.87 -18.05 21.57
CA ASN A 233 11.65 -18.49 22.27
C ASN A 233 11.91 -19.00 23.71
N ASP A 234 12.97 -19.78 23.90
CA ASP A 234 13.35 -20.35 25.20
C ASP A 234 13.76 -19.27 26.21
N LEU A 235 14.45 -18.22 25.74
CA LEU A 235 14.90 -17.11 26.56
C LEU A 235 13.74 -16.20 26.98
N LEU A 236 12.71 -16.12 26.13
CA LEU A 236 11.53 -15.28 26.36
C LEU A 236 10.45 -15.99 27.19
N SER A 237 10.40 -17.32 27.19
CA SER A 237 9.44 -18.11 27.96
C SER A 237 9.68 -18.08 29.48
N GLY A 238 10.81 -17.52 29.93
CA GLY A 238 11.16 -17.34 31.35
C GLY A 238 11.06 -15.91 31.87
N VAL A 239 10.49 -14.98 31.09
CA VAL A 239 10.25 -13.56 31.43
C VAL A 239 8.76 -13.32 31.57
#